data_AF-A0A9Q9IK53-F1
#
_entry.id   AF-A0A9Q9IK53-F1
#
_cell.length_a   1.000
_cell.length_b   1.000
_cell.length_c   1.000
_cell.angle_alpha   90.00
_cell.angle_beta   90.00
_cell.angle_gamma   90.00
#
_symmetry.space_group_name_H-M   'P 1'
#
loop_
_entity.id
_entity.type
_entity.pdbx_description
1 polymer ?
#
loop_
_entity_poly.entity_id
_entity_poly.type
_entity_poly.pdbx_seq_one_letter_code
_entity_poly.pdbx_strand_id
1 'polypeptide(L)' 'MHLLQTFVEAVADRLHAATDAHARAQGLVVQRLPWGGRRIGHPMVGRYAAARRERLLHGDADAIDRMFLDAPQPAGRR' A
#
# COMPACT_ATOMS: atom_id res chain seq x y z
N MET A 1 31.21 -2.47 -15.15
CA MET A 1 30.18 -3.10 -14.29
C MET A 1 28.78 -2.44 -14.38
N HIS A 2 28.56 -1.39 -15.17
CA HIS A 2 27.25 -0.72 -15.27
C HIS A 2 26.15 -1.53 -15.98
N LEU A 3 26.49 -2.25 -17.05
CA LEU A 3 25.51 -2.95 -17.90
C LEU A 3 24.76 -4.08 -17.18
N LEU A 4 25.44 -4.81 -16.29
CA LEU A 4 24.81 -5.88 -15.51
C LEU A 4 23.79 -5.32 -14.52
N GLN A 5 24.12 -4.20 -13.85
CA GLN A 5 23.21 -3.56 -12.91
C GLN A 5 21.96 -3.03 -13.61
N THR A 6 22.11 -2.35 -14.75
CA THR A 6 20.97 -1.85 -15.55
C THR A 6 20.09 -2.99 -16.06
N PHE A 7 20.68 -4.14 -16.43
CA PHE A 7 19.91 -5.31 -16.85
C PHE A 7 19.08 -5.91 -15.70
N VAL A 8 19.69 -6.07 -14.51
CA VAL A 8 19.00 -6.57 -13.32
C VAL A 8 17.84 -5.65 -12.92
N GLU A 9 18.04 -4.33 -12.99
CA GLU A 9 16.98 -3.34 -12.73
C GLU A 9 15.83 -3.45 -13.73
N ALA A 10 16.13 -3.61 -15.04
CA ALA A 10 15.11 -3.77 -16.07
C ALA A 10 14.29 -5.06 -15.92
N VAL A 11 14.93 -6.16 -15.53
CA VAL A 11 14.25 -7.44 -15.26
C VAL A 11 13.37 -7.34 -14.02
N ALA A 12 13.87 -6.74 -12.94
CA ALA A 12 13.10 -6.48 -11.73
C ALA A 12 11.87 -5.60 -12.04
N ASP A 13 12.04 -4.58 -12.88
CA ASP A 13 10.96 -3.71 -13.27
C ASP A 13 9.86 -4.43 -14.04
N ARG A 14 10.25 -5.33 -14.94
CA ARG A 14 9.30 -6.14 -15.72
C ARG A 14 8.55 -7.14 -14.84
N LEU A 15 9.25 -7.78 -13.90
CA LEU A 15 8.63 -8.73 -12.96
C LEU A 15 7.60 -8.04 -12.06
N HIS A 16 7.92 -6.84 -11.57
CA HIS A 16 7.04 -6.14 -10.64
C HIS A 16 5.93 -5.34 -11.34
N ALA A 17 6.01 -5.08 -12.65
CA ALA A 17 5.01 -4.30 -13.39
C ALA A 17 3.59 -4.87 -13.26
N ALA A 18 3.44 -6.20 -13.30
CA ALA A 18 2.14 -6.86 -13.16
C ALA A 18 1.57 -6.70 -11.73
N THR A 19 2.40 -6.90 -10.71
CA THR A 19 2.02 -6.73 -9.31
C THR A 19 1.65 -5.29 -8.99
N ASP A 20 2.41 -4.34 -9.54
CA ASP A 20 2.14 -2.91 -9.42
C ASP A 20 0.81 -2.51 -10.06
N ALA A 21 0.53 -3.01 -11.27
CA ALA A 21 -0.74 -2.76 -11.95
C ALA A 21 -1.91 -3.35 -11.16
N HIS A 22 -1.74 -4.56 -10.62
CA HIS A 22 -2.75 -5.20 -9.79
C HIS A 22 -2.99 -4.44 -8.49
N ALA A 23 -1.94 -4.02 -7.80
CA ALA A 23 -2.04 -3.23 -6.57
C ALA A 23 -2.77 -1.90 -6.82
N ARG A 24 -2.43 -1.19 -7.91
CA ARG A 24 -3.14 0.04 -8.31
C ARG A 24 -4.61 -0.22 -8.65
N ALA A 25 -4.91 -1.32 -9.33
CA ALA A 25 -6.29 -1.72 -9.64
C ALA A 25 -7.12 -2.03 -8.39
N GLN A 26 -6.46 -2.48 -7.31
CA GLN A 26 -7.06 -2.65 -5.98
C GLN A 26 -7.13 -1.35 -5.16
N GLY A 27 -6.81 -0.19 -5.76
CA GLY A 27 -6.80 1.11 -5.07
C GLY A 27 -5.63 1.31 -4.12
N LEU A 28 -4.59 0.47 -4.19
CA LEU A 28 -3.38 0.61 -3.38
C LEU A 28 -2.41 1.62 -4.02
N VAL A 29 -1.68 2.32 -3.16
CA VAL A 29 -0.60 3.23 -3.55
C VAL A 29 0.69 2.44 -3.68
N VAL A 30 1.38 2.59 -4.81
CA VAL A 30 2.69 1.97 -5.06
C VAL A 30 3.76 3.05 -5.19
N GLN A 31 4.79 2.98 -4.35
CA GLN A 31 5.93 3.89 -4.34
C GLN A 31 7.23 3.12 -4.61
N ARG A 32 8.05 3.64 -5.52
CA ARG A 32 9.40 3.13 -5.78
C ARG A 32 10.40 3.80 -4.85
N LEU A 33 11.33 3.02 -4.30
CA LEU A 33 12.33 3.46 -3.34
C LEU A 33 13.69 3.67 -4.05
N PRO A 34 14.53 4.60 -3.55
CA PRO A 34 15.81 4.93 -4.19
C PRO A 34 16.82 3.76 -4.19
N TRP A 35 16.66 2.78 -3.30
CA TRP A 35 17.48 1.56 -3.26
C TRP A 35 16.91 0.40 -4.09
N GLY A 36 15.97 0.68 -5.02
CA GLY A 36 15.39 -0.33 -5.91
C GLY A 36 14.22 -1.15 -5.33
N GLY A 37 13.88 -0.94 -4.06
CA GLY A 37 12.71 -1.55 -3.43
C GLY A 37 11.39 -0.90 -3.87
N ARG A 38 10.27 -1.52 -3.48
CA ARG A 38 8.91 -0.97 -3.68
C ARG A 38 8.12 -1.05 -2.38
N ARG A 39 7.33 -0.02 -2.10
CA ARG A 39 6.40 0.02 -0.99
C ARG A 39 4.97 0.07 -1.54
N ILE A 40 4.14 -0.87 -1.12
CA ILE A 40 2.71 -0.91 -1.42
C ILE A 40 1.98 -0.55 -0.12
N GLY A 41 1.11 0.45 -0.20
CA GLY A 41 0.35 0.92 0.96
C GLY A 41 -1.10 1.18 0.61
N HIS A 42 -2.00 1.05 1.58
CA HIS A 42 -3.39 1.41 1.41
C HIS A 42 -3.59 2.92 1.72
N PRO A 43 -4.36 3.68 0.93
CA PRO A 43 -4.51 5.13 1.12
C PRO A 43 -5.10 5.52 2.48
N MET A 44 -5.90 4.63 3.10
CA MET A 44 -6.42 4.82 4.45
C MET A 44 -5.40 4.58 5.57
N VAL A 45 -4.19 4.06 5.30
CA VAL A 45 -3.23 3.72 6.37
C VAL A 45 -2.89 4.92 7.25
N GLY A 46 -2.75 6.12 6.66
CA GLY A 46 -2.52 7.34 7.43
C GLY A 46 -3.70 7.70 8.33
N ARG A 47 -4.93 7.51 7.84
CA ARG A 47 -6.16 7.73 8.62
C ARG A 47 -6.31 6.71 9.75
N TYR A 48 -6.01 5.45 9.48
CA TYR A 48 -6.00 4.40 10.49
C TYR A 48 -4.94 4.65 11.57
N ALA A 49 -3.74 5.10 11.19
CA ALA A 49 -2.69 5.44 12.14
C ALA A 49 -3.07 6.63 13.04
N ALA A 50 -3.75 7.63 12.48
CA ALA A 50 -4.30 8.77 13.24
C ALA A 50 -5.39 8.31 14.22
N ALA A 51 -6.38 7.56 13.75
CA ALA A 51 -7.46 7.03 14.59
C ALA A 51 -6.91 6.09 15.69
N ARG A 52 -5.91 5.25 15.37
CA ARG A 52 -5.20 4.42 16.35
C ARG A 52 -4.48 5.25 17.41
N ARG A 53 -3.86 6.35 17.02
CA ARG A 53 -3.20 7.27 17.96
C ARG A 53 -4.22 7.94 18.88
N GLU A 54 -5.35 8.40 18.34
CA GLU A 54 -6.43 9.00 19.14
C GLU A 54 -7.00 8.00 20.14
N ARG A 55 -7.24 6.74 19.73
CA ARG A 55 -7.65 5.67 20.65
C ARG A 55 -6.63 5.43 21.77
N LEU A 56 -5.33 5.41 21.45
CA LEU A 56 -4.29 5.20 22.46
C LEU A 56 -4.20 6.35 23.46
N LEU A 57 -4.52 7.57 23.03
CA LEU A 57 -4.48 8.76 23.88
C LEU A 57 -5.77 9.02 24.65
N HIS A 58 -6.92 8.64 24.10
CA HIS A 58 -8.24 9.04 24.60
C HIS A 58 -9.19 7.88 24.89
N GLY A 59 -8.82 6.63 24.57
CA GLY A 59 -9.60 5.44 24.88
C GLY A 59 -10.81 5.18 23.97
N ASP A 60 -11.07 6.03 22.98
CA ASP A 60 -12.25 5.94 22.12
C ASP A 60 -12.07 4.89 21.00
N ALA A 61 -12.86 3.81 21.05
CA ALA A 61 -12.81 2.69 20.10
C ALA A 61 -13.70 2.90 18.88
N ASP A 62 -14.70 3.79 18.98
CA ASP A 62 -15.78 3.90 17.99
C ASP A 62 -15.29 4.43 16.64
N ALA A 63 -14.28 5.31 16.64
CA ALA A 63 -13.75 5.91 15.42
C ALA A 63 -13.02 4.91 14.52
N ILE A 64 -12.30 3.95 15.13
CA ILE A 64 -11.57 2.92 14.38
C ILE A 64 -12.52 1.86 13.85
N ASP A 65 -13.47 1.41 14.68
CA ASP A 65 -14.43 0.39 14.27
C ASP A 65 -15.33 0.91 13.14
N ARG A 66 -15.78 2.19 13.20
CA ARG A 66 -16.47 2.82 12.07
C ARG A 66 -15.61 2.89 10.82
N MET A 67 -14.31 3.19 10.93
CA MET A 67 -13.41 3.18 9.76
C MET A 67 -13.25 1.81 9.11
N PHE A 68 -13.30 0.73 9.90
CA PHE A 68 -13.26 -0.63 9.37
C PHE A 68 -14.60 -1.05 8.74
N LEU A 69 -15.72 -0.61 9.31
CA LEU A 69 -17.06 -0.90 8.81
C LEU A 69 -17.41 -0.10 7.54
N ASP A 70 -16.95 1.15 7.44
CA ASP A 70 -17.15 2.03 6.29
C ASP A 70 -16.07 1.87 5.21
N ALA A 71 -15.06 1.02 5.45
CA ALA A 71 -14.02 0.77 4.44
C ALA A 71 -14.69 0.23 3.16
N PRO A 72 -14.40 0.82 1.98
CA PRO A 72 -14.95 0.30 0.74
C PRO A 72 -14.50 -1.14 0.57
N GLN A 73 -15.46 -2.07 0.65
CA GLN A 73 -15.19 -3.49 0.50
C GLN A 73 -14.57 -3.70 -0.90
N PRO A 74 -13.45 -4.44 -1.01
CA PRO A 74 -12.93 -4.80 -2.32
C PRO A 74 -14.05 -5.52 -3.08
N ALA A 75 -14.38 -5.02 -4.28
CA ALA A 75 -15.45 -5.58 -5.10
C ALA A 75 -15.28 -7.11 -5.17
N GLY A 76 -16.29 -7.81 -4.65
CA GLY A 76 -16.24 -9.25 -4.44
C GLY A 76 -15.82 -10.00 -5.70
N ARG A 77 -14.90 -10.94 -5.51
CA ARG A 77 -14.64 -12.01 -6.47
C ARG A 77 -15.88 -12.92 -6.44
N ARG A 78 -16.72 -12.82 -7.47
CA ARG A 78 -17.73 -13.85 -7.77
C ARG A 78 -17.05 -15.11 -8.27
#